data_AF-A0A3D1QTW5-F1
#
_entry.id   AF-A0A3D1QTW5-F1
#
_cell.length_a   1.000
_cell.length_b   1.000
_cell.length_c   1.000
_cell.angle_alpha   90.00
_cell.angle_beta   90.00
_cell.angle_gamma   90.00
#
_symmetry.space_group_name_H-M   'P 1'
#
loop_
_entity.id
_entity.type
_entity.pdbx_description
1 polymer ?
#
loop_
_entity_poly.entity_id
_entity_poly.type
_entity_poly.pdbx_seq_one_letter_code
_entity_poly.pdbx_strand_id
1 'polypeptide(L)'
;MIRLKTLALRLATSAAGLLVLLSSATAFASEADLVTPDLSSVTFVGGLSGRALLVIGLFVCLIGLGFGVVQYLQLKNLSVHKAMREISELIYETCKTYLLTQGRFLLILEAFIGAIMVFYFGWLRHMEIPKVVLILLWSLIGIGGSFGVAWFGIRVNTFANSRAAFASLKGKPFPTYAIPLKAGMSIGMLLIATELVMMLVIL
;
A
#
# COMPACT_ATOMS: atom_id res chain seq x y z
N MET A 1 9.46 21.37 57.38
CA MET A 1 9.70 19.92 57.12
C MET A 1 8.73 19.30 56.11
N ILE A 2 7.42 19.61 56.11
CA ILE A 2 6.42 18.95 55.24
C ILE A 2 6.65 19.23 53.73
N ARG A 3 6.95 20.48 53.33
CA ARG A 3 7.23 20.84 51.92
C ARG A 3 8.48 20.15 51.33
N LEU A 4 9.47 19.83 52.16
CA LEU A 4 10.69 19.17 51.71
C LEU A 4 10.43 17.69 51.39
N LYS A 5 9.60 17.03 52.20
CA LYS A 5 9.18 15.63 51.99
C LYS A 5 8.32 15.47 50.74
N THR A 6 7.40 16.41 50.46
CA THR A 6 6.58 16.37 49.24
C THR A 6 7.37 16.69 47.98
N LEU A 7 8.37 17.58 48.04
CA LEU A 7 9.27 17.84 46.92
C LEU A 7 10.16 16.61 46.63
N ALA A 8 10.74 16.00 47.67
CA ALA A 8 11.54 14.79 47.54
C ALA A 8 10.72 13.61 46.99
N LEU A 9 9.47 13.46 47.43
CA LEU A 9 8.56 12.44 46.92
C LEU A 9 8.24 12.65 45.44
N ARG A 10 7.99 13.90 45.01
CA ARG A 10 7.74 14.23 43.60
C ARG A 10 8.96 14.00 42.70
N LEU A 11 10.15 14.34 43.18
CA LEU A 11 11.40 14.05 42.48
C LEU A 11 11.66 12.55 42.38
N ALA A 12 11.41 11.79 43.45
CA ALA A 12 11.53 10.33 43.45
C ALA A 12 10.54 9.67 42.49
N THR A 13 9.28 10.14 42.44
CA THR A 13 8.28 9.61 41.49
C THR A 13 8.61 9.95 40.03
N SER A 14 9.13 11.15 39.75
CA SER A 14 9.57 11.50 38.40
C SER A 14 10.83 10.73 37.99
N ALA A 15 11.77 10.52 38.91
CA ALA A 15 12.96 9.71 38.66
C ALA A 15 12.60 8.24 38.41
N ALA A 16 11.65 7.68 39.17
CA ALA A 16 11.13 6.34 38.96
C ALA A 16 10.40 6.20 37.61
N GLY A 17 9.58 7.19 37.24
CA GLY A 17 8.92 7.24 35.93
C GLY A 17 9.92 7.31 34.76
N LEU A 18 10.99 8.10 34.92
CA LEU A 18 12.07 8.17 33.93
C LEU A 18 12.86 6.85 33.85
N LEU A 19 13.12 6.19 34.99
CA LEU A 19 13.79 4.89 35.03
C LEU A 19 12.96 3.80 34.34
N VAL A 20 11.62 3.82 34.48
CA VAL A 20 10.70 2.90 33.81
C VAL A 20 10.69 3.15 32.29
N LEU A 21 10.75 4.40 31.86
CA LEU A 21 10.85 4.72 30.42
C LEU A 21 12.22 4.32 29.84
N LEU A 22 13.29 4.43 30.61
CA LEU A 22 14.65 4.00 30.23
C LEU A 22 14.83 2.47 30.27
N SER A 23 14.07 1.75 31.11
CA SER A 23 14.11 0.28 31.16
C SER A 23 13.35 -0.41 30.03
N SER A 24 12.59 0.34 29.22
CA SER A 24 11.97 -0.12 27.96
C SER A 24 12.98 -0.55 26.89
N ALA A 25 14.29 -0.36 27.12
CA ALA A 25 15.35 -0.79 26.21
C ALA A 25 15.37 -2.32 25.96
N THR A 26 14.60 -3.12 26.69
CA THR A 26 14.41 -4.55 26.41
C THR A 26 13.39 -4.84 25.31
N ALA A 27 12.72 -3.83 24.76
CA ALA A 27 11.76 -3.98 23.66
C ALA A 27 12.35 -3.67 22.26
N PHE A 28 13.67 -3.82 22.05
CA PHE A 28 14.28 -3.84 20.71
C PHE A 28 14.01 -5.17 19.99
N ALA A 29 12.75 -5.55 19.84
CA ALA A 29 12.35 -6.63 18.95
C ALA A 29 12.09 -6.01 17.57
N SER A 30 12.82 -6.47 16.55
CA SER A 30 12.50 -6.12 15.16
C SER A 30 11.25 -6.89 14.73
N GLU A 31 10.48 -6.37 13.78
CA GLU A 31 9.43 -7.17 13.11
C GLU A 31 10.00 -8.46 12.49
N ALA A 32 11.30 -8.47 12.15
CA ALA A 32 12.01 -9.66 11.68
C ALA A 32 12.14 -10.77 12.75
N ASP A 33 12.04 -10.42 14.03
CA ASP A 33 12.12 -11.36 15.16
C ASP A 33 10.71 -11.85 15.59
N LEU A 34 9.64 -11.40 14.91
CA LEU A 34 8.26 -11.74 15.26
C LEU A 34 7.94 -13.19 14.89
N VAL A 35 7.77 -14.04 15.91
CA VAL A 35 7.31 -15.42 15.73
C VAL A 35 5.80 -15.42 15.53
N THR A 36 5.34 -15.70 14.31
CA THR A 36 3.92 -15.85 14.02
C THR A 36 3.42 -17.21 14.52
N PRO A 37 2.33 -17.24 15.32
CA PRO A 37 1.72 -18.51 15.74
C PRO A 37 1.08 -19.21 14.54
N ASP A 38 0.94 -20.54 14.61
CA ASP A 38 0.22 -21.28 13.57
C ASP A 38 -1.23 -20.77 13.48
N LEU A 39 -1.56 -20.16 12.34
CA LEU A 39 -2.86 -19.55 12.06
C LEU A 39 -3.99 -20.58 11.95
N SER A 40 -3.67 -21.88 11.88
CA SER A 40 -4.66 -22.95 11.95
C SER A 40 -5.09 -23.29 13.38
N SER A 41 -4.30 -22.88 14.39
CA SER A 41 -4.54 -23.20 15.81
C SER A 41 -5.62 -22.32 16.47
N VAL A 42 -5.96 -21.18 15.87
CA VAL A 42 -6.94 -20.23 16.40
C VAL A 42 -8.23 -20.29 15.60
N THR A 43 -9.35 -20.45 16.30
CA THR A 43 -10.70 -20.40 15.75
C THR A 43 -11.31 -19.02 15.94
N PHE A 44 -11.87 -18.48 14.86
CA PHE A 44 -12.58 -17.20 14.85
C PHE A 44 -14.10 -17.40 14.85
N VAL A 45 -14.84 -16.29 14.73
CA VAL A 45 -16.30 -16.25 14.68
C VAL A 45 -16.83 -17.26 13.67
N GLY A 46 -17.77 -18.12 14.10
CA GLY A 46 -18.36 -19.16 13.25
C GLY A 46 -17.56 -20.46 13.15
N GLY A 47 -16.52 -20.66 13.97
CA GLY A 47 -15.71 -21.89 13.99
C GLY A 47 -14.70 -21.99 12.84
N LEU A 48 -14.49 -20.91 12.10
CA LEU A 48 -13.51 -20.85 11.02
C LEU A 48 -12.08 -20.76 11.57
N SER A 49 -11.16 -21.53 11.00
CA SER A 49 -9.74 -21.40 11.31
C SER A 49 -9.16 -20.11 10.70
N GLY A 50 -8.12 -19.56 11.31
CA GLY A 50 -7.43 -18.38 10.77
C GLY A 50 -6.95 -18.56 9.33
N ARG A 51 -6.41 -19.74 9.00
CA ARG A 51 -6.01 -20.06 7.61
C ARG A 51 -7.17 -20.01 6.62
N ALA A 52 -8.34 -20.54 6.99
CA ALA A 52 -9.53 -20.47 6.14
C ALA A 52 -9.97 -19.02 5.92
N LEU A 53 -9.90 -18.19 6.97
CA LEU A 53 -10.23 -16.76 6.89
C LEU A 53 -9.30 -16.02 5.92
N LEU A 54 -7.98 -16.29 5.96
CA LEU A 54 -7.02 -15.66 5.06
C LEU A 54 -7.23 -16.07 3.59
N VAL A 55 -7.54 -17.35 3.33
CA VAL A 55 -7.85 -17.82 1.97
C VAL A 55 -9.13 -17.19 1.44
N ILE A 56 -10.16 -17.03 2.29
CA ILE A 56 -11.39 -16.30 1.93
C ILE A 56 -11.05 -14.84 1.61
N GLY A 57 -10.24 -14.18 2.45
CA GLY A 57 -9.77 -12.82 2.23
C GLY A 57 -9.03 -12.67 0.90
N LEU A 58 -8.16 -13.61 0.56
CA LEU A 58 -7.45 -13.64 -0.72
C LEU A 58 -8.43 -13.73 -1.89
N PHE A 59 -9.46 -14.58 -1.79
CA PHE A 59 -10.49 -14.70 -2.82
C PHE A 59 -11.29 -13.39 -2.99
N VAL A 60 -11.62 -12.70 -1.89
CA VAL A 60 -12.26 -11.37 -1.94
C VAL A 60 -11.37 -10.35 -2.64
N CYS A 61 -10.06 -10.38 -2.40
CA CYS A 61 -9.11 -9.50 -3.08
C CYS A 61 -9.06 -9.79 -4.59
N LEU A 62 -9.09 -11.07 -5.01
CA LEU A 62 -9.16 -11.43 -6.43
C LEU A 62 -10.44 -10.91 -7.10
N ILE A 63 -11.59 -10.96 -6.41
CA ILE A 63 -12.83 -10.33 -6.89
C ILE A 63 -12.63 -8.81 -7.03
N GLY A 64 -11.96 -8.17 -6.07
CA GLY A 64 -11.59 -6.76 -6.13
C GLY A 64 -10.76 -6.38 -7.36
N LEU A 65 -9.76 -7.19 -7.71
CA LEU A 65 -8.98 -7.03 -8.93
C LEU A 65 -9.85 -7.17 -10.18
N GLY A 66 -10.73 -8.18 -10.21
CA GLY A 66 -11.71 -8.38 -11.28
C GLY A 66 -12.64 -7.19 -11.46
N PHE A 67 -13.12 -6.60 -10.35
CA PHE A 67 -13.92 -5.38 -10.37
C PHE A 67 -13.15 -4.23 -11.03
N GLY A 68 -11.87 -4.04 -10.71
CA GLY A 68 -11.03 -3.03 -11.35
C GLY A 68 -10.97 -3.18 -12.88
N VAL A 69 -10.80 -4.41 -13.37
CA VAL A 69 -10.77 -4.70 -14.81
C VAL A 69 -12.12 -4.41 -15.48
N VAL A 70 -13.23 -4.82 -14.86
CA VAL A 70 -14.58 -4.57 -15.38
C VAL A 70 -14.82 -3.06 -15.52
N GLN A 71 -14.46 -2.28 -14.51
CA GLN A 71 -14.64 -0.83 -14.51
C GLN A 71 -13.75 -0.14 -15.55
N TYR A 72 -12.51 -0.62 -15.72
CA TYR A 72 -11.62 -0.18 -16.80
C TYR A 72 -12.29 -0.33 -18.17
N LEU A 73 -12.86 -1.51 -18.46
CA LEU A 73 -13.54 -1.79 -19.73
C LEU A 73 -14.77 -0.89 -19.92
N GLN A 74 -15.58 -0.72 -18.87
CA GLN A 74 -16.74 0.16 -18.92
C GLN A 74 -16.36 1.60 -19.22
N LEU A 75 -15.36 2.14 -18.51
CA LEU A 75 -14.87 3.50 -18.75
C LEU A 75 -14.29 3.62 -20.16
N LYS A 76 -13.43 2.70 -20.60
CA LYS A 76 -12.87 2.69 -21.95
C LYS A 76 -13.96 2.81 -23.03
N ASN A 77 -15.09 2.13 -22.86
CA ASN A 77 -16.17 2.03 -23.84
C ASN A 77 -17.22 3.16 -23.78
N LEU A 78 -17.13 4.10 -22.83
CA LEU A 78 -18.02 5.27 -22.82
C LEU A 78 -17.76 6.18 -24.03
N SER A 79 -18.85 6.78 -24.55
CA SER A 79 -18.80 7.74 -25.63
C SER A 79 -17.96 8.97 -25.28
N VAL A 80 -17.13 9.43 -26.20
CA VAL A 80 -16.31 10.64 -26.06
C VAL A 80 -16.10 11.30 -27.42
N HIS A 81 -16.05 12.64 -27.45
CA HIS A 81 -15.72 13.38 -28.67
C HIS A 81 -14.25 13.17 -29.07
N LYS A 82 -13.95 13.10 -30.37
CA LYS A 82 -12.59 12.90 -30.92
C LYS A 82 -11.55 13.86 -30.33
N ALA A 83 -11.80 15.17 -30.40
CA ALA A 83 -10.93 16.18 -29.82
C ALA A 83 -10.67 15.99 -28.30
N MET A 84 -11.71 15.68 -27.51
CA MET A 84 -11.54 15.43 -26.07
C MET A 84 -10.71 14.17 -25.79
N ARG A 85 -10.86 13.15 -26.63
CA ARG A 85 -10.06 11.92 -26.57
C ARG A 85 -8.58 12.22 -26.87
N GLU A 86 -8.30 12.99 -27.92
CA GLU A 86 -6.93 13.39 -28.31
C GLU A 86 -6.21 14.10 -27.15
N ILE A 87 -6.89 15.04 -26.47
CA ILE A 87 -6.32 15.71 -25.29
C ILE A 87 -6.05 14.70 -24.16
N SER A 88 -6.99 13.79 -23.85
CA SER A 88 -6.75 12.79 -22.80
C SER A 88 -5.61 11.82 -23.13
N GLU A 89 -5.40 11.48 -24.39
CA GLU A 89 -4.28 10.64 -24.81
C GLU A 89 -2.95 11.40 -24.71
N LEU A 90 -2.92 12.70 -25.04
CA LEU A 90 -1.74 13.54 -24.81
C LEU A 90 -1.36 13.63 -23.32
N ILE A 91 -2.35 13.80 -22.44
CA ILE A 91 -2.15 13.77 -20.98
C ILE A 91 -1.59 12.40 -20.57
N TYR A 92 -2.16 11.30 -21.07
CA TYR A 92 -1.66 9.96 -20.79
C TYR A 92 -0.19 9.79 -21.19
N GLU A 93 0.18 10.21 -22.39
CA GLU A 93 1.57 10.11 -22.88
C GLU A 93 2.56 10.93 -22.02
N THR A 94 2.13 12.10 -21.55
CA THR A 94 2.94 12.95 -20.66
C THR A 94 3.10 12.31 -19.29
N CYS A 95 2.00 11.87 -18.66
CA CYS A 95 2.02 11.19 -17.37
C CYS A 95 2.78 9.86 -17.43
N LYS A 96 2.68 9.11 -18.53
CA LYS A 96 3.44 7.88 -18.77
C LYS A 96 4.94 8.16 -18.80
N THR A 97 5.35 9.21 -19.50
CA THR A 97 6.77 9.62 -19.57
C THR A 97 7.28 10.04 -18.20
N TYR A 98 6.49 10.80 -17.44
CA TYR A 98 6.80 11.17 -16.06
C TYR A 98 6.95 9.92 -15.17
N LEU A 99 5.99 8.99 -15.23
CA LEU A 99 5.98 7.77 -14.44
C LEU A 99 7.20 6.89 -14.74
N LEU A 100 7.55 6.70 -16.02
CA LEU A 100 8.76 5.95 -16.39
C LEU A 100 10.05 6.60 -15.88
N THR A 101 10.11 7.93 -15.93
CA THR A 101 11.27 8.69 -15.42
C THR A 101 11.37 8.56 -13.90
N GLN A 102 10.24 8.69 -13.19
CA GLN A 102 10.16 8.48 -11.74
C GLN A 102 10.52 7.05 -11.35
N GLY A 103 10.04 6.05 -12.10
CA GLY A 103 10.38 4.64 -11.88
C GLY A 103 11.89 4.38 -11.98
N ARG A 104 12.58 4.98 -12.97
CA ARG A 104 14.04 4.89 -13.08
C ARG A 104 14.74 5.51 -11.87
N PHE A 105 14.29 6.67 -11.41
CA PHE A 105 14.83 7.30 -10.21
C PHE A 105 14.60 6.44 -8.96
N LEU A 106 13.41 5.84 -8.80
CA LEU A 106 13.09 4.95 -7.70
C LEU A 106 13.96 3.69 -7.68
N LEU A 107 14.27 3.10 -8.84
CA LEU A 107 15.17 1.94 -8.92
C LEU A 107 16.62 2.29 -8.56
N ILE A 108 17.08 3.50 -8.90
CA ILE A 108 18.39 3.99 -8.46
C ILE A 108 18.40 4.15 -6.93
N LEU A 109 17.34 4.74 -6.35
CA LEU A 109 17.20 4.87 -4.91
C LEU A 109 17.16 3.50 -4.21
N GLU A 110 16.42 2.54 -4.78
CA GLU A 110 16.32 1.18 -4.26
C GLU A 110 17.67 0.46 -4.30
N ALA A 111 18.54 0.72 -5.29
CA ALA A 111 19.89 0.16 -5.28
C ALA A 111 20.71 0.65 -4.07
N PHE A 112 20.59 1.94 -3.72
CA PHE A 112 21.26 2.49 -2.53
C PHE A 112 20.67 1.91 -1.23
N ILE A 113 19.35 1.86 -1.12
CA ILE A 113 18.67 1.30 0.07
C ILE A 113 18.97 -0.20 0.18
N GLY A 114 18.94 -0.93 -0.94
CA GLY A 114 19.28 -2.34 -1.03
C GLY A 114 20.69 -2.66 -0.56
N ALA A 115 21.68 -1.84 -0.92
CA ALA A 115 23.05 -2.00 -0.41
C ALA A 115 23.11 -1.84 1.12
N ILE A 116 22.39 -0.86 1.67
CA ILE A 116 22.27 -0.66 3.12
C ILE A 116 21.53 -1.83 3.77
N MET A 117 20.47 -2.35 3.16
CA MET A 117 19.75 -3.52 3.65
C MET A 117 20.66 -4.75 3.72
N VAL A 118 21.45 -5.04 2.68
CA VAL A 118 22.40 -6.17 2.69
C VAL A 118 23.43 -6.01 3.82
N PHE A 119 23.99 -4.81 3.99
CA PHE A 119 24.94 -4.56 5.07
C PHE A 119 24.29 -4.73 6.45
N TYR A 120 23.12 -4.13 6.66
CA TYR A 120 22.43 -4.18 7.95
C TYR A 120 21.97 -5.61 8.30
N PHE A 121 21.22 -6.24 7.40
CA PHE A 121 20.59 -7.54 7.64
C PHE A 121 21.57 -8.72 7.51
N GLY A 122 22.48 -8.66 6.55
CA GLY A 122 23.48 -9.71 6.33
C GLY A 122 24.64 -9.61 7.31
N TRP A 123 25.27 -8.43 7.44
CA TRP A 123 26.47 -8.27 8.26
C TRP A 123 26.16 -7.93 9.72
N LEU A 124 25.29 -6.94 9.97
CA LEU A 124 25.09 -6.41 11.33
C LEU A 124 24.12 -7.25 12.19
N ARG A 125 23.08 -7.80 11.56
CA ARG A 125 22.09 -8.68 12.19
C ARG A 125 22.39 -10.17 12.00
N HIS A 126 23.45 -10.51 11.25
CA HIS A 126 23.88 -11.89 11.00
C HIS A 126 22.76 -12.83 10.51
N MET A 127 21.80 -12.32 9.73
CA MET A 127 20.72 -13.14 9.21
C MET A 127 21.21 -14.06 8.08
N GLU A 128 20.55 -15.19 7.93
CA GLU A 128 20.84 -16.14 6.85
C GLU A 128 20.63 -15.48 5.47
N ILE A 129 21.54 -15.77 4.54
CA ILE A 129 21.52 -15.23 3.16
C ILE A 129 20.15 -15.41 2.48
N PRO A 130 19.46 -16.57 2.56
CA PRO A 130 18.14 -16.73 1.93
C PRO A 130 17.09 -15.72 2.43
N LYS A 131 17.12 -15.35 3.72
CA LYS A 131 16.18 -14.38 4.30
C LYS A 131 16.45 -12.97 3.78
N VAL A 132 17.72 -12.58 3.67
CA VAL A 132 18.11 -11.27 3.12
C VAL A 132 17.70 -11.16 1.65
N VAL A 133 17.90 -12.21 0.86
CA VAL A 133 17.45 -12.25 -0.54
C VAL A 133 15.92 -12.16 -0.64
N LEU A 134 15.19 -12.85 0.23
CA LEU A 134 13.73 -12.79 0.29
C LEU A 134 13.22 -11.37 0.59
N ILE A 135 13.84 -10.66 1.54
CA ILE A 135 13.51 -9.27 1.89
C ILE A 135 13.72 -8.34 0.68
N LEU A 136 14.87 -8.43 0.01
CA LEU A 136 15.16 -7.62 -1.19
C LEU A 136 14.18 -7.90 -2.33
N LEU A 137 13.84 -9.17 -2.54
CA LEU A 137 12.90 -9.58 -3.57
C LEU A 137 11.51 -9.01 -3.30
N TRP A 138 11.01 -9.11 -2.06
CA TRP A 138 9.70 -8.56 -1.70
C TRP A 138 9.66 -7.02 -1.69
N SER A 139 10.78 -6.36 -1.37
CA SER A 139 10.93 -4.90 -1.56
C SER A 139 10.69 -4.49 -3.02
N LEU A 140 11.38 -5.17 -3.95
CA LEU A 140 11.22 -4.92 -5.39
C LEU A 140 9.82 -5.26 -5.91
N ILE A 141 9.23 -6.36 -5.42
CA ILE A 141 7.84 -6.72 -5.77
C ILE A 141 6.87 -5.64 -5.28
N GLY A 142 7.06 -5.11 -4.06
CA GLY A 142 6.23 -4.02 -3.52
C GLY A 142 6.31 -2.75 -4.37
N ILE A 143 7.52 -2.35 -4.78
CA ILE A 143 7.72 -1.22 -5.70
C ILE A 143 7.02 -1.49 -7.04
N GLY A 144 7.17 -2.70 -7.59
CA GLY A 144 6.53 -3.12 -8.83
C GLY A 144 5.00 -3.09 -8.75
N GLY A 145 4.44 -3.57 -7.64
CA GLY A 145 3.00 -3.53 -7.36
C GLY A 145 2.48 -2.11 -7.33
N SER A 146 3.09 -1.24 -6.51
CA SER A 146 2.73 0.18 -6.41
C SER A 146 2.83 0.91 -7.76
N PHE A 147 3.90 0.66 -8.52
CA PHE A 147 4.09 1.21 -9.86
C PHE A 147 2.99 0.75 -10.84
N GLY A 148 2.60 -0.52 -10.79
CA GLY A 148 1.51 -1.07 -11.60
C GLY A 148 0.16 -0.42 -11.28
N VAL A 149 -0.15 -0.25 -10.00
CA VAL A 149 -1.37 0.46 -9.55
C VAL A 149 -1.35 1.92 -10.01
N ALA A 150 -0.21 2.61 -9.91
CA ALA A 150 -0.06 3.99 -10.37
C ALA A 150 -0.30 4.11 -11.89
N TRP A 151 0.26 3.20 -12.69
CA TRP A 151 0.05 3.15 -14.14
C TRP A 151 -1.43 2.94 -14.49
N PHE A 152 -2.08 1.98 -13.82
CA PHE A 152 -3.51 1.72 -13.98
C PHE A 152 -4.34 2.98 -13.64
N GLY A 153 -4.00 3.64 -12.53
CA GLY A 153 -4.65 4.86 -12.08
C GLY A 153 -4.59 6.00 -13.10
N ILE A 154 -3.41 6.26 -13.67
CA ILE A 154 -3.25 7.28 -14.72
C ILE A 154 -4.12 6.94 -15.94
N ARG A 155 -4.18 5.68 -16.36
CA ARG A 155 -4.98 5.28 -17.53
C ARG A 155 -6.48 5.41 -17.27
N VAL A 156 -6.95 4.99 -16.11
CA VAL A 156 -8.36 5.09 -15.74
C VAL A 156 -8.80 6.56 -15.57
N ASN A 157 -7.97 7.39 -14.94
CA ASN A 157 -8.25 8.82 -14.75
C ASN A 157 -8.28 9.58 -16.07
N THR A 158 -7.35 9.29 -17.01
CA THR A 158 -7.34 9.93 -18.33
C THR A 158 -8.59 9.57 -19.14
N PHE A 159 -9.08 8.33 -19.04
CA PHE A 159 -10.36 7.97 -19.61
C PHE A 159 -11.52 8.74 -18.97
N ALA A 160 -11.65 8.65 -17.65
CA ALA A 160 -12.73 9.27 -16.90
C ALA A 160 -12.82 10.78 -17.13
N ASN A 161 -11.67 11.46 -17.23
CA ASN A 161 -11.60 12.90 -17.46
C ASN A 161 -12.30 13.33 -18.78
N SER A 162 -11.89 12.76 -19.91
CA SER A 162 -12.47 13.14 -21.21
C SER A 162 -13.94 12.73 -21.35
N ARG A 163 -14.35 11.64 -20.69
CA ARG A 163 -15.75 11.16 -20.70
C ARG A 163 -16.65 11.98 -19.78
N ALA A 164 -16.15 12.43 -18.63
CA ALA A 164 -16.85 13.36 -17.77
C ALA A 164 -17.03 14.73 -18.44
N ALA A 165 -15.98 15.23 -19.12
CA ALA A 165 -16.05 16.46 -19.92
C ALA A 165 -17.06 16.34 -21.08
N PHE A 166 -17.12 15.20 -21.77
CA PHE A 166 -18.14 14.99 -22.80
C PHE A 166 -19.55 14.88 -22.20
N ALA A 167 -19.69 14.26 -21.02
CA ALA A 167 -20.97 14.13 -20.34
C ALA A 167 -21.51 15.47 -19.82
N SER A 168 -20.64 16.42 -19.47
CA SER A 168 -21.05 17.76 -19.01
C SER A 168 -21.78 18.56 -20.08
N LEU A 169 -21.45 18.33 -21.36
CA LEU A 169 -22.13 18.95 -22.50
C LEU A 169 -23.62 18.59 -22.58
N LYS A 170 -24.04 17.46 -22.00
CA LYS A 170 -25.46 17.06 -21.94
C LYS A 170 -26.27 17.85 -20.89
N GLY A 171 -25.62 18.69 -20.08
CA GLY A 171 -26.25 19.49 -19.03
C GLY A 171 -26.82 18.68 -17.85
N LYS A 172 -26.51 17.38 -17.76
CA LYS A 172 -26.99 16.52 -16.67
C LYS A 172 -25.92 16.43 -15.57
N PRO A 173 -26.24 16.75 -14.30
CA PRO A 173 -25.25 16.79 -13.22
C PRO A 173 -24.80 15.39 -12.75
N PHE A 174 -25.66 14.38 -12.86
CA PHE A 174 -25.36 13.04 -12.36
C PHE A 174 -24.22 12.33 -13.13
N PRO A 175 -24.22 12.27 -14.48
CA PRO A 175 -23.14 11.62 -15.22
C PRO A 175 -21.75 12.27 -15.03
N THR A 176 -21.70 13.60 -14.89
CA THR A 176 -20.46 14.35 -14.64
C THR A 176 -19.80 14.00 -13.32
N TYR A 177 -20.60 13.62 -12.32
CA TYR A 177 -20.11 13.17 -11.01
C TYR A 177 -19.86 11.66 -10.96
N ALA A 178 -20.77 10.87 -11.54
CA ALA A 178 -20.73 9.42 -11.45
C ALA A 178 -19.50 8.81 -12.17
N ILE A 179 -19.07 9.38 -13.30
CA ILE A 179 -17.91 8.86 -14.05
C ILE A 179 -16.61 8.97 -13.24
N PRO A 180 -16.23 10.15 -12.68
CA PRO A 180 -15.07 10.26 -11.79
C PRO A 180 -15.16 9.39 -10.55
N LEU A 181 -16.32 9.29 -9.91
CA LEU A 181 -16.51 8.39 -8.77
C LEU A 181 -16.22 6.93 -9.14
N LYS A 182 -16.76 6.49 -10.27
CA LYS A 182 -16.61 5.12 -10.77
C LYS A 182 -15.14 4.77 -11.02
N ALA A 183 -14.40 5.73 -11.57
CA ALA A 183 -12.96 5.65 -11.74
C ALA A 183 -12.23 5.59 -10.39
N GLY A 184 -12.53 6.50 -9.46
CA GLY A 184 -11.92 6.53 -8.12
C GLY A 184 -12.12 5.23 -7.35
N MET A 185 -13.35 4.70 -7.32
CA MET A 185 -13.65 3.40 -6.69
C MET A 185 -12.87 2.26 -7.34
N SER A 186 -12.73 2.25 -8.66
CA SER A 186 -11.96 1.22 -9.37
C SER A 186 -10.46 1.27 -9.01
N ILE A 187 -9.89 2.47 -8.93
CA ILE A 187 -8.47 2.64 -8.61
C ILE A 187 -8.22 2.26 -7.14
N GLY A 188 -9.07 2.73 -6.23
CA GLY A 188 -8.97 2.39 -4.81
C GLY A 188 -9.12 0.89 -4.54
N MET A 189 -10.09 0.24 -5.20
CA MET A 189 -10.29 -1.21 -5.08
C MET A 189 -9.05 -1.99 -5.57
N LEU A 190 -8.48 -1.59 -6.71
CA LEU A 190 -7.29 -2.24 -7.27
C LEU A 190 -6.05 -2.00 -6.40
N LEU A 191 -5.88 -0.79 -5.83
CA LEU A 191 -4.81 -0.50 -4.88
C LEU A 191 -4.92 -1.42 -3.66
N ILE A 192 -6.06 -1.39 -2.97
CA ILE A 192 -6.26 -2.18 -1.74
C ILE A 192 -6.11 -3.68 -2.03
N ALA A 193 -6.71 -4.17 -3.12
CA ALA A 193 -6.60 -5.59 -3.47
C ALA A 193 -5.17 -6.01 -3.80
N THR A 194 -4.39 -5.17 -4.50
CA THR A 194 -2.99 -5.49 -4.83
C THR A 194 -2.14 -5.54 -3.56
N GLU A 195 -2.27 -4.54 -2.68
CA GLU A 195 -1.57 -4.51 -1.39
C GLU A 195 -1.92 -5.72 -0.51
N LEU A 196 -3.23 -6.00 -0.34
CA LEU A 196 -3.68 -7.13 0.47
C LEU A 196 -3.23 -8.48 -0.09
N VAL A 197 -3.24 -8.68 -1.41
CA VAL A 197 -2.71 -9.90 -2.04
C VAL A 197 -1.23 -10.06 -1.73
N MET A 198 -0.42 -9.00 -1.88
CA MET A 198 1.01 -9.07 -1.58
C MET A 198 1.24 -9.39 -0.09
N MET A 199 0.57 -8.69 0.83
CA MET A 199 0.69 -8.95 2.26
C MET A 199 0.26 -10.38 2.64
N LEU A 200 -0.84 -10.89 2.06
CA LEU A 200 -1.34 -12.24 2.34
C LEU A 200 -0.45 -13.36 1.78
N VAL A 201 0.24 -13.12 0.67
CA VAL A 201 1.13 -14.13 0.05
C VAL A 201 2.48 -14.21 0.77
N ILE A 202 2.93 -13.12 1.39
CA ILE A 202 4.17 -13.09 2.18
C ILE A 202 4.03 -13.88 3.50
N LEU A 203 2.81 -13.97 4.03
CA LEU A 203 2.47 -14.46 5.37
C LEU A 203 2.25 -15.98 5.39
#